data_AF-A0A3A8KYG6-F1
#
_entry.id   AF-A0A3A8KYG6-F1
#
_cell.length_a   1.000
_cell.length_b   1.000
_cell.length_c   1.000
_cell.angle_alpha   90.00
_cell.angle_beta   90.00
_cell.angle_gamma   90.00
#
_symmetry.space_group_name_H-M   'P 1'
#
loop_
_entity.id
_entity.type
_entity.pdbx_description
1 polymer ?
#
loop_
_entity_poly.entity_id
_entity_poly.type
_entity_poly.pdbx_seq_one_letter_code
_entity_poly.pdbx_strand_id
1 'polypeptide(L)' 'MLRDVPVRTGYLEASAGVSSLSGAYARLEGGARLRQDLGLFAFAEANQRERMAGVGARWTFGW' A
#
# COMPACT_ATOMS: atom_id res chain seq x y z
N MET A 1 19.45 -4.86 10.49
CA MET A 1 19.86 -3.55 9.95
C MET A 1 19.32 -3.42 8.53
N LEU A 2 18.22 -2.68 8.34
CA LEU A 2 17.54 -2.48 7.05
C LEU A 2 17.95 -1.11 6.44
N ARG A 3 19.23 -0.75 6.57
CA ARG A 3 19.73 0.63 6.37
C ARG A 3 20.18 0.94 4.93
N ASP A 4 20.22 -0.08 4.06
CA ASP A 4 20.85 -0.03 2.72
C ASP A 4 19.93 -0.40 1.56
N VAL A 5 18.62 -0.45 1.78
CA VAL A 5 17.68 -0.51 0.65
C VAL A 5 17.46 0.93 0.20
N PRO A 6 17.72 1.28 -1.07
CA PRO A 6 17.36 2.59 -1.61
C PRO A 6 15.82 2.68 -1.71
N VAL A 7 15.15 2.80 -0.57
CA VAL A 7 13.72 3.09 -0.52
C VAL A 7 13.61 4.57 -0.85
N ARG A 8 13.16 4.96 -2.05
CA ARG A 8 12.68 6.35 -2.21
C ARG A 8 11.86 6.72 -3.45
N THR A 9 11.58 5.84 -4.39
CA THR A 9 10.66 6.19 -5.50
C THR A 9 9.29 5.54 -5.36
N GLY A 10 9.22 4.33 -4.82
CA GLY A 10 7.95 3.66 -4.57
C GLY A 10 8.10 2.28 -3.94
N TYR A 11 6.96 1.66 -3.66
CA TYR A 11 6.82 0.30 -3.17
C TYR A 11 5.65 -0.37 -3.89
N LEU A 12 5.72 -1.69 -3.99
CA LEU A 12 4.62 -2.53 -4.40
C LEU A 12 4.60 -3.72 -3.45
N GLU A 13 3.49 -3.92 -2.77
CA GLU A 13 3.26 -5.01 -1.83
C GLU A 13 2.06 -5.82 -2.30
N ALA A 14 2.24 -7.12 -2.39
CA ALA A 14 1.18 -8.07 -2.68
C ALA A 14 1.09 -9.06 -1.51
N SER A 15 -0.11 -9.20 -0.97
CA SER A 15 -0.40 -10.02 0.20
C SER A 15 -1.62 -10.88 -0.08
N ALA A 16 -1.59 -12.16 0.27
CA ALA A 16 -2.75 -13.04 0.20
C ALA A 16 -2.78 -13.96 1.41
N GLY A 17 -3.97 -14.31 1.88
CA GLY A 17 -4.12 -15.11 3.08
C GLY A 17 -5.55 -15.55 3.35
N VAL A 18 -5.77 -16.16 4.51
CA VAL A 18 -7.09 -16.59 4.96
C VAL A 18 -7.35 -15.99 6.34
N SER A 19 -8.43 -15.25 6.47
CA SER A 19 -8.90 -14.66 7.72
C SER A 19 -10.18 -15.35 8.18
N SER A 20 -10.33 -15.56 9.49
CA SER A 20 -11.56 -16.16 10.05
C SER A 20 -12.79 -15.25 9.91
N LEU A 21 -12.59 -13.93 9.74
CA LEU A 21 -13.67 -12.95 9.62
C LEU A 21 -14.15 -12.78 8.17
N SER A 22 -13.21 -12.69 7.23
CA SER A 22 -13.45 -12.29 5.83
C SER A 22 -13.14 -13.40 4.81
N GLY A 23 -12.66 -14.55 5.27
CA GLY A 23 -12.28 -15.68 4.42
C GLY A 23 -10.95 -15.46 3.71
N ALA A 24 -10.77 -16.14 2.57
CA ALA A 24 -9.61 -15.93 1.71
C ALA A 24 -9.60 -14.49 1.18
N TYR A 25 -8.45 -13.84 1.24
CA TYR A 25 -8.25 -12.49 0.74
C TYR A 25 -6.97 -12.37 -0.08
N ALA A 26 -6.97 -11.43 -1.02
CA ALA A 26 -5.83 -10.96 -1.77
C ALA A 26 -5.84 -9.43 -1.75
N ARG A 27 -4.70 -8.83 -1.44
CA ARG A 27 -4.46 -7.40 -1.39
C ARG A 27 -3.24 -7.07 -2.21
N LEU A 28 -3.36 -6.02 -3.01
CA LEU A 28 -2.27 -5.41 -3.74
C LEU A 28 -2.24 -3.92 -3.37
N GLU A 29 -1.11 -3.44 -2.88
CA GLU A 29 -0.90 -2.04 -2.55
C GLU A 29 0.37 -1.56 -3.21
N GLY A 30 0.32 -0.40 -3.84
CA GLY A 30 1.48 0.22 -4.44
C GLY A 30 1.47 1.71 -4.18
N GLY A 31 2.64 2.27 -3.92
CA GLY A 31 2.77 3.70 -3.74
C GLY A 31 4.07 4.23 -4.28
N ALA A 32 4.06 5.52 -4.62
CA ALA A 32 5.21 6.21 -5.14
C ALA A 32 5.38 7.55 -4.43
N ARG A 33 6.62 7.93 -4.17
CA ARG A 33 6.97 9.24 -3.66
C ARG A 33 7.18 10.16 -4.87
N LEU A 34 6.29 11.13 -5.07
CA LEU A 34 6.39 12.11 -6.16
C LEU A 34 7.37 13.24 -5.82
N ARG A 35 7.37 13.69 -4.57
CA ARG A 35 8.28 14.72 -4.03
C ARG A 35 8.75 14.30 -2.64
N GLN A 36 9.76 14.96 -2.08
CA GLN A 36 10.28 14.61 -0.76
C GLN A 36 9.19 14.63 0.33
N ASP A 37 8.21 15.50 0.16
CA ASP A 37 7.07 15.77 1.04
C ASP A 37 5.74 15.19 0.56
N LEU A 38 5.64 14.71 -0.69
CA LEU A 38 4.40 14.22 -1.30
C LEU A 38 4.54 12.79 -1.82
N GLY A 39 3.68 11.89 -1.33
CA GLY A 39 3.52 10.53 -1.84
C GLY A 39 2.10 10.24 -2.29
N LEU A 40 1.96 9.37 -3.28
CA LEU A 40 0.69 8.77 -3.70
C LEU A 40 0.70 7.28 -3.43
N PHE A 41 -0.46 6.70 -3.21
CA PHE A 41 -0.63 5.27 -3.08
C PHE A 41 -1.99 4.83 -3.63
N ALA A 42 -2.05 3.58 -4.05
CA ALA A 42 -3.24 2.91 -4.52
C ALA A 42 -3.27 1.51 -3.92
N PHE A 43 -4.45 1.02 -3.60
CA PHE A 43 -4.64 -0.35 -3.16
C PHE A 43 -5.88 -0.96 -3.77
N ALA A 44 -5.86 -2.27 -3.89
CA ALA A 44 -6.99 -3.11 -4.23
C ALA A 44 -6.98 -4.32 -3.29
N GLU A 45 -8.14 -4.64 -2.73
CA GLU A 45 -8.34 -5.80 -1.88
C GLU A 45 -9.59 -6.55 -2.35
N ALA A 46 -9.48 -7.86 -2.46
CA ALA A 46 -10.58 -8.74 -2.77
C ALA A 46 -10.62 -9.86 -1.73
N ASN A 47 -11.77 -10.05 -1.12
CA ASN A 47 -12.05 -11.18 -0.26
C ASN A 47 -13.32 -11.92 -0.72
N GLN A 48 -13.76 -12.94 0.01
CA GLN A 48 -14.93 -13.74 -0.38
C GLN A 48 -16.26 -12.98 -0.30
N ARG A 49 -16.33 -11.91 0.48
CA ARG A 49 -17.55 -11.11 0.64
C ARG A 49 -17.54 -9.84 -0.21
N GLU A 50 -16.39 -9.19 -0.32
CA GLU A 50 -16.30 -7.81 -0.77
C GLU A 50 -15.03 -7.56 -1.61
N ARG A 51 -15.11 -6.53 -2.45
CA ARG A 51 -13.99 -6.01 -3.22
C ARG A 51 -13.90 -4.52 -2.96
N MET A 52 -12.71 -4.05 -2.61
CA MET A 52 -12.42 -2.67 -2.31
C MET A 52 -11.22 -2.21 -3.12
N ALA A 53 -11.27 -0.99 -3.62
CA ALA A 53 -10.10 -0.34 -4.18
C ALA A 53 -10.11 1.13 -3.78
N GLY A 54 -8.93 1.72 -3.67
CA GLY A 54 -8.79 3.10 -3.28
C GLY A 54 -7.47 3.69 -3.74
N VAL A 55 -7.43 5.00 -3.82
CA VAL A 55 -6.24 5.79 -4.08
C VAL A 55 -6.15 6.91 -3.05
N GLY A 56 -4.93 7.30 -2.71
CA GLY A 56 -4.68 8.32 -1.70
C GLY A 56 -3.40 9.10 -1.96
N ALA A 57 -3.34 10.28 -1.36
CA ALA A 57 -2.16 11.12 -1.31
C ALA A 57 -1.77 11.37 0.14
N ARG A 58 -0.47 11.43 0.41
CA ARG A 58 0.09 11.80 1.71
C ARG A 58 1.05 12.97 1.50
N TRP A 59 0.72 14.09 2.13
CA TRP A 59 1.60 15.25 2.25
C TRP A 59 2.15 15.32 3.67
N THR A 60 3.47 15.41 3.82
CA THR A 60 4.15 15.60 5.11
C THR A 60 4.65 17.05 5.22
N PHE A 61 4.29 17.75 6.28
CA PHE A 61 4.79 19.09 6.61
C PHE A 61 5.88 18.99 7.68
N GLY A 62 6.93 19.80 7.57
CA GLY A 62 8.04 19.86 8.54
C GLY A 62 8.31 21.31 8.97
N TRP A 63 8.89 21.46 10.16
CA TRP A 63 9.50 22.68 10.67
C TRP A 63 11.02 22.50 10.67
#